data_AF-A0A7V9T6M6-F1
#
_entry.id   AF-A0A7V9T6M6-F1
#
_cell.length_a   1.000
_cell.length_b   1.000
_cell.length_c   1.000
_cell.angle_alpha   90.00
_cell.angle_beta   90.00
_cell.angle_gamma   90.00
#
_symmetry.space_group_name_H-M   'P 1'
#
loop_
_entity.id
_entity.type
_entity.pdbx_description
1 polymer ?
#
loop_
_entity_poly.entity_id
_entity_poly.type
_entity_poly.pdbx_seq_one_letter_code
_entity_poly.pdbx_strand_id
1 'polypeptide(L)'
;MLVEDGFENGLSAWSPVRGVLTQSADVEAGYWAAEATSTGLPAFARRTLGSASTDVDYALEFKIVSQGAHNVTLMALRPTTGPSLASVFVNARSKLALRVGTTAIVSPTVVSKNIWHSLRLQVHVAGSDSRTDVWLDGTSIP
;
A
#
# COMPACT_ATOMS: atom_id res chain seq x y z
N MET A 1 -14.25 11.80 -0.65
CA MET A 1 -13.20 12.75 -0.24
C MET A 1 -11.90 12.27 -0.87
N LEU A 2 -11.23 13.11 -1.64
CA LEU A 2 -9.91 12.80 -2.19
C LEU A 2 -8.85 13.18 -1.17
N VAL A 3 -7.90 12.28 -0.97
CA VAL A 3 -6.79 12.47 -0.06
C VAL A 3 -5.52 12.06 -0.79
N GLU A 4 -4.68 13.03 -1.10
CA GLU A 4 -3.42 12.83 -1.81
C GLU A 4 -2.27 13.39 -0.97
N ASP A 5 -1.09 12.80 -1.15
CA ASP A 5 0.14 13.25 -0.52
C ASP A 5 1.34 12.80 -1.36
N GLY A 6 1.98 13.76 -2.02
CA GLY A 6 3.25 13.56 -2.71
C GLY A 6 4.46 13.69 -1.78
N PHE A 7 4.26 13.85 -0.46
CA PHE A 7 5.30 13.99 0.55
C PHE A 7 6.15 15.28 0.46
N GLU A 8 5.75 16.22 -0.38
CA GLU A 8 6.39 17.54 -0.55
C GLU A 8 6.47 18.37 0.74
N ASN A 9 5.61 18.06 1.72
CA ASN A 9 5.58 18.70 3.03
C ASN A 9 5.97 17.75 4.17
N GLY A 10 6.71 16.68 3.87
CA GLY A 10 7.10 15.67 4.84
C GLY A 10 5.95 14.71 5.20
N LEU A 11 5.97 14.19 6.42
CA LEU A 11 5.02 13.18 6.91
C LEU A 11 4.00 13.73 7.93
N SER A 12 3.76 15.05 7.93
CA SER A 12 2.92 15.71 8.95
C SER A 12 1.45 15.30 8.90
N ALA A 13 0.95 14.84 7.75
CA ALA A 13 -0.38 14.27 7.59
C ALA A 13 -0.50 12.80 8.08
N TRP A 14 0.59 12.21 8.53
CA TRP A 14 0.67 10.79 8.90
C TRP A 14 0.97 10.61 10.38
N SER A 15 0.21 9.76 11.05
CA SER A 15 0.46 9.34 12.42
C SER A 15 -0.25 8.00 12.76
N PRO A 16 0.45 7.03 13.37
CA PRO A 16 1.87 7.05 13.69
C PRO A 16 2.75 6.81 12.44
N VAL A 17 4.02 7.25 12.55
CA VAL A 17 5.09 7.03 11.56
C VAL A 17 6.21 6.24 12.23
N ARG A 18 6.73 5.22 11.55
CA ARG A 18 7.83 4.39 12.05
C ARG A 18 8.67 3.87 10.90
N GLY A 19 9.99 4.08 10.94
CA GLY A 19 10.90 3.57 9.90
C GLY A 19 10.62 4.12 8.50
N VAL A 20 9.91 5.26 8.42
CA VAL A 20 9.63 5.98 7.18
C VAL A 20 10.20 7.39 7.30
N LEU A 21 10.93 7.82 6.28
CA LEU A 21 11.48 9.16 6.13
C LEU A 21 11.12 9.70 4.74
N THR A 22 11.21 11.01 4.55
CA THR A 22 11.17 11.60 3.19
C THR A 22 12.57 11.77 2.65
N GLN A 23 12.74 11.54 1.35
CA GLN A 23 14.00 11.69 0.62
C GLN A 23 13.77 12.21 -0.80
N SER A 24 14.85 12.65 -1.46
CA SER A 24 14.81 13.33 -2.77
C SER A 24 15.73 12.73 -3.84
N ALA A 25 16.35 11.58 -3.56
CA ALA A 25 17.24 10.89 -4.49
C ALA A 25 16.48 10.00 -5.50
N ASP A 26 15.35 9.44 -5.09
CA ASP A 26 14.54 8.51 -5.89
C ASP A 26 13.06 8.83 -5.74
N VAL A 27 12.51 9.62 -6.66
CA VAL A 27 11.18 10.25 -6.54
C VAL A 27 10.38 9.94 -7.79
N GLU A 28 9.09 9.61 -7.64
CA GLU A 28 8.19 9.35 -8.78
C GLU A 28 7.79 10.67 -9.47
N ALA A 29 7.31 11.63 -8.69
CA ALA A 29 6.96 12.97 -9.13
C ALA A 29 7.27 14.01 -8.05
N GLY A 30 7.55 15.24 -8.46
CA GLY A 30 7.90 16.31 -7.53
C GLY A 30 9.35 16.23 -7.06
N TYR A 31 9.58 16.58 -5.80
CA TYR A 31 10.92 16.65 -5.19
C TYR A 31 11.12 15.65 -4.05
N TRP A 32 10.04 15.10 -3.48
CA TRP A 32 10.11 14.25 -2.31
C TRP A 32 9.32 12.96 -2.49
N ALA A 33 9.81 11.87 -1.91
CA ALA A 33 9.07 10.63 -1.75
C ALA A 33 9.33 10.04 -0.36
N ALA A 34 8.36 9.27 0.15
CA ALA A 34 8.53 8.52 1.38
C ALA A 34 9.32 7.22 1.13
N GLU A 35 10.40 7.01 1.88
CA GLU A 35 11.17 5.77 1.90
C GLU A 35 10.93 5.03 3.21
N ALA A 36 10.50 3.78 3.11
CA ALA A 36 10.28 2.88 4.24
C ALA A 36 11.40 1.83 4.31
N THR A 37 12.18 1.83 5.39
CA THR A 37 13.28 0.86 5.60
C THR A 37 13.00 0.01 6.84
N SER A 38 12.88 -1.31 6.65
CA SER A 38 12.71 -2.28 7.73
C SER A 38 14.01 -3.04 8.00
N THR A 39 14.43 -3.06 9.26
CA THR A 39 15.60 -3.82 9.75
C THR A 39 15.18 -5.00 10.64
N GLY A 40 13.94 -5.49 10.49
CA GLY A 40 13.35 -6.56 11.31
C GLY A 40 12.11 -6.11 12.09
N LEU A 41 11.80 -4.82 12.08
CA LEU A 41 10.59 -4.24 12.65
C LEU A 41 9.78 -3.54 11.55
N PRO A 42 8.42 -3.56 11.60
CA PRO A 42 7.61 -2.91 10.58
C PRO A 42 7.95 -1.42 10.41
N ALA A 43 8.16 -1.02 9.16
CA ALA A 43 8.22 0.37 8.71
C ALA A 43 6.90 0.73 8.04
N PHE A 44 6.24 1.79 8.51
CA PHE A 44 4.96 2.24 7.99
C PHE A 44 4.64 3.69 8.41
N ALA A 45 3.78 4.33 7.64
CA ALA A 45 3.10 5.57 7.99
C ALA A 45 1.60 5.34 7.87
N ARG A 46 0.80 5.83 8.83
CA ARG A 46 -0.66 5.66 8.82
C ARG A 46 -1.35 7.01 8.68
N ARG A 47 -2.39 7.06 7.85
CA ARG A 47 -3.32 8.19 7.79
C ARG A 47 -4.72 7.72 8.15
N THR A 48 -5.40 8.45 9.02
CA THR A 48 -6.81 8.19 9.36
C THR A 48 -7.68 8.99 8.40
N LEU A 49 -8.64 8.32 7.77
CA LEU A 49 -9.63 8.99 6.94
C LEU A 49 -10.59 9.79 7.83
N GLY A 50 -10.94 11.01 7.42
CA GLY A 50 -11.80 11.92 8.21
C GLY A 50 -13.23 11.40 8.43
N SER A 51 -13.71 10.49 7.58
CA SER A 51 -15.00 9.82 7.73
C SER A 51 -14.86 8.34 7.36
N ALA A 52 -15.67 7.49 7.99
CA ALA A 52 -15.82 6.11 7.54
C ALA A 52 -16.43 6.09 6.12
N SER A 53 -15.93 5.20 5.28
CA SER A 53 -16.45 4.97 3.93
C SER A 53 -16.59 3.47 3.69
N THR A 54 -17.70 3.09 3.08
CA THR A 54 -17.92 1.72 2.57
C THR A 54 -17.27 1.52 1.20
N ASP A 55 -16.96 2.60 0.51
CA ASP A 55 -16.34 2.62 -0.81
C ASP A 55 -15.02 3.36 -0.75
N VAL A 56 -13.92 2.65 -0.97
CA VAL A 56 -12.57 3.20 -0.88
C VAL A 56 -11.82 2.89 -2.16
N ASP A 57 -11.29 3.93 -2.77
CA ASP A 57 -10.28 3.84 -3.81
C ASP A 57 -8.94 4.27 -3.20
N TYR A 58 -7.96 3.37 -3.20
CA TYR A 58 -6.63 3.63 -2.68
C TYR A 58 -5.58 3.41 -3.78
N ALA A 59 -5.04 4.51 -4.30
CA ALA A 59 -3.92 4.51 -5.23
C ALA A 59 -2.59 4.78 -4.51
N LEU A 60 -1.52 4.15 -5.01
CA LEU A 60 -0.15 4.29 -4.52
C LEU A 60 0.82 4.12 -5.69
N GLU A 61 1.71 5.09 -5.88
CA GLU A 61 2.94 4.88 -6.63
C GLU A 61 4.01 4.31 -5.69
N PHE A 62 4.66 3.23 -6.09
CA PHE A 62 5.66 2.57 -5.26
C PHE A 62 6.84 2.04 -6.06
N LYS A 63 7.97 1.91 -5.37
CA LYS A 63 9.18 1.25 -5.87
C LYS A 63 9.75 0.35 -4.78
N ILE A 64 9.94 -0.93 -5.10
CA ILE A 64 10.67 -1.84 -4.22
C ILE A 64 12.16 -1.77 -4.58
N VAL A 65 12.94 -1.06 -3.77
CA VAL A 65 14.40 -0.96 -3.92
C VAL A 65 15.06 -2.32 -3.64
N SER A 66 14.70 -2.92 -2.52
CA SER A 66 15.18 -4.26 -2.14
C SER A 66 14.15 -4.98 -1.27
N GLN A 67 14.27 -6.31 -1.22
CA GLN A 67 13.39 -7.17 -0.43
C GLN A 67 14.16 -8.45 -0.06
N GLY A 68 14.15 -8.79 1.23
CA GLY A 68 14.66 -10.06 1.76
C GLY A 68 13.63 -11.20 1.69
N ALA A 69 13.69 -12.15 2.63
CA ALA A 69 12.83 -13.33 2.64
C ALA A 69 11.40 -13.09 3.19
N HIS A 70 10.99 -11.83 3.38
CA HIS A 70 9.71 -11.46 4.00
C HIS A 70 8.81 -10.74 3.01
N ASN A 71 7.51 -10.78 3.29
CA ASN A 71 6.52 -10.02 2.52
C ASN A 71 6.69 -8.52 2.74
N VAL A 72 6.54 -7.73 1.68
CA VAL A 72 6.47 -6.27 1.73
C VAL A 72 5.01 -5.87 1.56
N THR A 73 4.39 -5.33 2.62
CA THR A 73 3.03 -4.80 2.50
C THR A 73 3.09 -3.40 1.91
N LEU A 74 2.44 -3.20 0.77
CA LEU A 74 2.44 -1.92 0.04
C LEU A 74 1.36 -0.98 0.57
N MET A 75 0.17 -1.52 0.81
CA MET A 75 -0.96 -0.77 1.34
C MET A 75 -1.87 -1.66 2.19
N ALA A 76 -2.52 -1.07 3.18
CA ALA A 76 -3.46 -1.76 4.04
C ALA A 76 -4.61 -0.83 4.45
N LEU A 77 -5.85 -1.28 4.22
CA LEU A 77 -7.05 -0.64 4.72
C LEU A 77 -7.44 -1.29 6.05
N ARG A 78 -7.62 -0.44 7.06
CA ARG A 78 -7.91 -0.87 8.43
C ARG A 78 -9.13 -0.14 8.96
N PRO A 79 -9.99 -0.82 9.73
CA PRO A 79 -11.03 -0.14 10.49
C PRO A 79 -10.39 0.68 11.62
N THR A 80 -11.18 1.54 12.25
CA THR A 80 -10.75 2.30 13.44
C THR A 80 -10.36 1.36 14.59
N THR A 81 -11.09 0.25 14.73
CA THR A 81 -10.82 -0.84 15.69
C THR A 81 -10.87 -2.20 15.00
N GLY A 82 -9.92 -3.09 15.31
CA GLY A 82 -9.87 -4.44 14.75
C GLY A 82 -8.77 -4.69 13.71
N PRO A 83 -8.72 -5.90 13.12
CA PRO A 83 -7.70 -6.28 12.14
C PRO A 83 -7.90 -5.59 10.79
N SER A 84 -6.89 -5.65 9.91
CA SER A 84 -6.96 -5.11 8.55
C SER A 84 -8.13 -5.73 7.77
N LEU A 85 -8.87 -4.90 7.01
CA LEU A 85 -9.93 -5.37 6.12
C LEU A 85 -9.32 -5.98 4.87
N ALA A 86 -8.43 -5.21 4.22
CA ALA A 86 -7.71 -5.62 3.03
C ALA A 86 -6.27 -5.12 3.08
N SER A 87 -5.33 -5.89 2.52
CA SER A 87 -3.98 -5.41 2.24
C SER A 87 -3.42 -6.00 0.96
N VAL A 88 -2.68 -5.18 0.22
CA VAL A 88 -1.91 -5.63 -0.94
C VAL A 88 -0.45 -5.70 -0.56
N PHE A 89 0.20 -6.81 -0.89
CA PHE A 89 1.59 -7.06 -0.53
C PHE A 89 2.32 -7.82 -1.64
N VAL A 90 3.64 -7.64 -1.70
CA VAL A 90 4.54 -8.46 -2.50
C VAL A 90 5.11 -9.56 -1.62
N ASN A 91 4.90 -10.81 -1.97
CA ASN A 91 5.36 -11.93 -1.17
C ASN A 91 6.89 -12.15 -1.31
N ALA A 92 7.46 -13.05 -0.51
CA ALA A 92 8.90 -13.38 -0.58
C ALA A 92 9.38 -13.92 -1.94
N ARG A 93 8.47 -14.32 -2.83
CA ARG A 93 8.74 -14.75 -4.21
C ARG A 93 8.53 -13.64 -5.24
N SER A 94 8.45 -12.38 -4.79
CA SER A 94 8.22 -11.18 -5.62
C SER A 94 6.89 -11.20 -6.38
N LYS A 95 5.87 -11.90 -5.88
CA LYS A 95 4.53 -11.94 -6.48
C LYS A 95 3.55 -11.03 -5.75
N LEU A 96 2.70 -10.32 -6.49
CA LEU A 96 1.63 -9.52 -5.91
C LEU A 96 0.58 -10.43 -5.28
N ALA A 97 0.07 -10.04 -4.11
CA ALA A 97 -0.95 -10.77 -3.40
C ALA A 97 -1.91 -9.82 -2.68
N LEU A 98 -3.18 -10.20 -2.68
CA LEU A 98 -4.24 -9.54 -1.93
C LEU A 98 -4.59 -10.39 -0.71
N ARG A 99 -4.66 -9.77 0.46
CA ARG A 99 -5.24 -10.37 1.66
C ARG A 99 -6.55 -9.68 2.00
N VAL A 100 -7.61 -10.46 2.18
CA VAL A 100 -8.90 -10.00 2.73
C VAL A 100 -9.17 -10.80 4.00
N GLY A 101 -9.27 -10.09 5.13
CA GLY A 101 -9.28 -10.73 6.45
C GLY A 101 -8.03 -11.60 6.67
N THR A 102 -8.22 -12.90 6.86
CA THR A 102 -7.13 -13.88 7.04
C THR A 102 -6.73 -14.60 5.75
N THR A 103 -7.53 -14.49 4.69
CA THR A 103 -7.32 -15.19 3.42
C THR A 103 -6.43 -14.37 2.51
N ALA A 104 -5.40 -15.00 1.92
CA ALA A 104 -4.55 -14.36 0.93
C ALA A 104 -4.61 -15.11 -0.40
N ILE A 105 -4.77 -14.36 -1.49
CA ILE A 105 -4.72 -14.84 -2.87
C ILE A 105 -3.44 -14.27 -3.49
N VAL A 106 -2.63 -15.15 -4.08
CA VAL A 106 -1.35 -14.79 -4.70
C VAL A 106 -1.53 -14.81 -6.21
N SER A 107 -1.29 -13.69 -6.86
CA SER A 107 -1.30 -13.57 -8.32
C SER A 107 -0.03 -14.18 -8.93
N PRO A 108 -0.08 -14.70 -10.17
CA PRO A 108 1.14 -15.04 -10.92
C PRO A 108 1.97 -13.80 -11.30
N THR A 109 1.46 -12.57 -11.14
CA THR A 109 2.16 -11.34 -11.50
C THR A 109 3.41 -11.11 -10.65
N VAL A 110 4.57 -11.01 -11.31
CA VAL A 110 5.84 -10.60 -10.69
C VAL A 110 5.87 -9.08 -10.59
N VAL A 111 6.24 -8.56 -9.43
CA VAL A 111 6.54 -7.13 -9.25
C VAL A 111 8.04 -6.94 -9.40
N SER A 112 8.45 -6.20 -10.41
CA SER A 112 9.85 -5.85 -10.63
C SER A 112 10.36 -4.92 -9.53
N LYS A 113 11.66 -5.01 -9.26
CA LYS A 113 12.35 -4.12 -8.31
C LYS A 113 13.01 -2.98 -9.08
N ASN A 114 13.34 -1.91 -8.38
CA ASN A 114 14.06 -0.76 -8.91
C ASN A 114 13.36 0.01 -10.05
N ILE A 115 12.06 -0.14 -10.22
CA ILE A 115 11.22 0.73 -11.04
C ILE A 115 9.97 1.17 -10.27
N TRP A 116 9.43 2.31 -10.66
CA TRP A 116 8.15 2.81 -10.15
C TRP A 116 6.99 2.04 -10.79
N HIS A 117 5.99 1.75 -9.96
CA HIS A 117 4.78 1.03 -10.31
C HIS A 117 3.57 1.77 -9.74
N SER A 118 2.47 1.75 -10.50
CA SER A 118 1.18 2.25 -10.02
C SER A 118 0.35 1.10 -9.48
N LEU A 119 -0.16 1.24 -8.25
CA LEU A 119 -1.02 0.26 -7.60
C LEU A 119 -2.33 0.92 -7.21
N ARG A 120 -3.45 0.28 -7.55
CA ARG A 120 -4.79 0.70 -7.13
C ARG A 120 -5.52 -0.46 -6.48
N LEU A 121 -6.15 -0.18 -5.35
CA LEU A 121 -7.07 -1.07 -4.65
C LEU A 121 -8.43 -0.38 -4.54
N GLN A 122 -9.47 -1.02 -5.09
CA GLN A 122 -10.84 -0.64 -4.84
C GLN A 122 -11.45 -1.62 -3.84
N VAL A 123 -12.12 -1.10 -2.81
CA VAL A 123 -12.85 -1.89 -1.82
C VAL A 123 -14.26 -1.35 -1.68
N HIS A 124 -15.23 -2.25 -1.76
CA HIS A 124 -16.62 -1.99 -1.40
C HIS A 124 -17.03 -2.94 -0.27
N VAL A 125 -17.49 -2.37 0.83
CA VAL A 125 -17.91 -3.10 2.04
C VAL A 125 -19.44 -3.16 2.08
N ALA A 126 -19.98 -4.35 1.82
CA ALA A 126 -21.43 -4.60 1.75
C ALA A 126 -21.81 -5.99 2.30
N GLY A 127 -21.26 -6.38 3.45
CA GLY A 127 -21.53 -7.69 4.05
C GLY A 127 -21.05 -8.83 3.15
N SER A 128 -21.94 -9.77 2.81
CA SER A 128 -21.63 -10.88 1.88
C SER A 128 -21.31 -10.43 0.46
N ASP A 129 -21.77 -9.25 0.06
CA ASP A 129 -21.58 -8.69 -1.30
C ASP A 129 -20.34 -7.79 -1.38
N SER A 130 -19.46 -7.86 -0.36
CA SER A 130 -18.21 -7.11 -0.35
C SER A 130 -17.31 -7.54 -1.51
N ARG A 131 -16.65 -6.58 -2.15
CA ARG A 131 -15.75 -6.81 -3.28
C ARG A 131 -14.46 -6.04 -3.14
N THR A 132 -13.41 -6.60 -3.74
CA THR A 132 -12.08 -6.02 -3.79
C THR A 132 -11.48 -6.24 -5.17
N ASP A 133 -10.99 -5.16 -5.77
CA ASP A 133 -10.37 -5.18 -7.10
C ASP A 133 -8.99 -4.54 -7.02
N VAL A 134 -8.00 -5.13 -7.70
CA VAL A 134 -6.60 -4.68 -7.67
C VAL A 134 -6.10 -4.46 -9.09
N TRP A 135 -5.41 -3.34 -9.31
CA TRP A 135 -4.71 -3.05 -10.56
C TRP A 135 -3.25 -2.74 -10.29
N LEU A 136 -2.35 -3.31 -11.10
CA LEU A 136 -0.92 -2.97 -11.14
C LEU A 136 -0.60 -2.45 -12.53
N ASP A 137 0.00 -1.26 -12.64
CA ASP A 137 0.37 -0.63 -13.91
C ASP A 137 -0.80 -0.57 -14.90
N GLY A 138 -1.98 -0.21 -14.39
CA GLY A 138 -3.25 -0.15 -15.14
C GLY A 138 -3.86 -1.52 -15.49
N THR A 139 -3.20 -2.64 -15.18
CA THR A 139 -3.69 -3.99 -15.50
C THR A 139 -4.42 -4.61 -14.31
N SER A 140 -5.63 -5.11 -14.54
CA SER A 140 -6.41 -5.81 -13.51
C SER A 140 -5.74 -7.12 -13.09
N ILE A 141 -5.67 -7.36 -11.79
CA ILE A 141 -5.02 -8.52 -11.19
C ILE A 141 -6.07 -9.49 -10.66
N PRO A 142 -6.16 -10.70 -11.24
CA PRO A 142 -7.08 -11.75 -10.78
C PRO A 142 -6.56 -12.47 -9.52
#